data_AF-A0A231RE52-F1
#
_entry.id   AF-A0A231RE52-F1
#
_cell.length_a   1.000
_cell.length_b   1.000
_cell.length_c   1.000
_cell.angle_alpha   90.00
_cell.angle_beta   90.00
_cell.angle_gamma   90.00
#
_symmetry.space_group_name_H-M   'P 1'
#
loop_
_entity.id
_entity.type
_entity.pdbx_description
1 polymer ?
#
loop_
_entity_poly.entity_id
_entity_poly.type
_entity_poly.pdbx_seq_one_letter_code
_entity_poly.pdbx_strand_id
1 'polypeptide(L)'
;MIPRIVIPEEQYLAEFRQYVFGLSLKWLGISPELVDPAEMWDRISETKKTNYRAFYLTYLLPLADGRYRRAAAGDTLMGIHKILWNMKLNGLPYNDFMLLRFCEIILRNADLDSLGSAPLPEDYKDLQKLIWTFVQQFRKKAAALHPIVQELV
;
A
#
# COMPACT_ATOMS: atom_id res chain seq x y z
N MET A 1 30.64 0.34 -3.70
CA MET A 1 29.52 0.20 -2.74
C MET A 1 28.78 1.53 -2.76
N ILE A 2 27.64 1.62 -3.43
CA ILE A 2 26.91 2.91 -3.58
C ILE A 2 26.22 3.20 -2.25
N PRO A 3 26.36 4.40 -1.65
CA PRO A 3 25.66 4.75 -0.44
C PRO A 3 24.15 4.72 -0.71
N ARG A 4 23.48 3.68 -0.23
CA ARG A 4 22.02 3.61 -0.24
C ARG A 4 21.51 4.56 0.83
N ILE A 5 20.77 5.58 0.42
CA ILE A 5 20.01 6.40 1.36
C ILE A 5 19.00 5.47 2.02
N VAL A 6 19.19 5.23 3.31
CA VAL A 6 18.23 4.47 4.11
C VAL A 6 17.15 5.45 4.52
N ILE A 7 16.04 5.42 3.77
CA ILE A 7 14.85 6.18 4.12
C ILE A 7 14.24 5.55 5.39
N PRO A 8 13.97 6.34 6.45
CA PRO A 8 13.35 5.86 7.67
C PRO A 8 11.97 5.23 7.42
N GLU A 9 11.63 4.21 8.22
CA GLU A 9 10.34 3.51 8.10
C GLU A 9 9.14 4.45 8.30
N GLU A 10 9.28 5.41 9.21
CA GLU A 10 8.27 6.41 9.53
C GLU A 10 7.91 7.23 8.29
N GLN A 11 8.88 7.49 7.40
CA GLN A 11 8.63 8.19 6.14
C GLN A 11 7.84 7.31 5.16
N TYR A 12 8.16 6.02 5.03
CA TYR A 12 7.37 5.10 4.21
C TYR A 12 5.90 5.06 4.67
N LEU A 13 5.68 4.93 5.98
CA LEU A 13 4.34 4.84 6.55
C LEU A 13 3.58 6.16 6.41
N ALA A 14 4.22 7.29 6.69
CA ALA A 14 3.60 8.61 6.54
C ALA A 14 3.22 8.92 5.08
N GLU A 15 4.12 8.66 4.14
CA GLU A 15 3.88 8.90 2.71
C GLU A 15 2.83 7.94 2.14
N PHE A 16 2.87 6.68 2.56
CA PHE A 16 1.85 5.71 2.15
C PHE A 16 0.47 6.10 2.69
N ARG A 17 0.39 6.56 3.94
CA ARG A 17 -0.85 7.08 4.53
C ARG A 17 -1.39 8.27 3.74
N GLN A 18 -0.55 9.25 3.43
CA GLN A 18 -0.94 10.40 2.59
C GLN A 18 -1.43 9.95 1.20
N TYR A 19 -0.73 8.99 0.58
CA TYR A 19 -1.12 8.43 -0.72
C TYR A 19 -2.52 7.80 -0.66
N VAL A 20 -2.78 6.90 0.29
CA VAL A 20 -4.09 6.22 0.43
C VAL A 20 -5.20 7.21 0.80
N PHE A 21 -4.90 8.23 1.60
CA PHE A 21 -5.89 9.25 1.97
C PHE A 21 -6.21 10.16 0.78
N GLY A 22 -5.22 10.48 -0.05
CA GLY A 22 -5.44 11.15 -1.34
C GLY A 22 -6.32 10.33 -2.30
N LEU A 23 -6.13 9.01 -2.35
CA LEU A 23 -7.02 8.11 -3.11
C LEU A 23 -8.44 8.12 -2.56
N SER A 24 -8.60 8.11 -1.23
CA SER A 24 -9.90 8.17 -0.56
C SER A 24 -10.63 9.46 -0.89
N LEU A 25 -9.96 10.61 -0.79
CA LEU A 25 -10.53 11.90 -1.18
C LEU A 25 -10.92 11.91 -2.66
N LYS A 26 -10.07 11.37 -3.54
CA LYS A 26 -10.31 11.33 -4.99
C LYS A 26 -11.49 10.42 -5.38
N TRP A 27 -11.65 9.28 -4.72
CA TRP A 27 -12.61 8.25 -5.13
C TRP A 27 -13.93 8.30 -4.37
N LEU A 28 -13.91 8.80 -3.13
CA LEU A 28 -15.06 8.87 -2.23
C LEU A 28 -15.47 10.31 -1.88
N GLY A 29 -14.61 11.30 -2.16
CA GLY A 29 -14.86 12.70 -1.77
C GLY A 29 -14.68 12.98 -0.28
N ILE A 30 -14.12 12.04 0.48
CA ILE A 30 -14.01 12.14 1.94
C ILE A 30 -12.59 11.83 2.43
N SER A 31 -12.16 12.56 3.47
CA SER A 31 -10.88 12.31 4.13
C SER A 31 -11.05 11.26 5.25
N PRO A 32 -10.24 10.18 5.26
CA PRO A 32 -10.23 9.18 6.34
C PRO A 32 -9.88 9.72 7.73
N GLU A 33 -9.40 10.96 7.84
CA GLU A 33 -9.14 11.61 9.13
C GLU A 33 -10.40 12.13 9.81
N LEU A 34 -11.44 12.40 9.02
CA LEU A 34 -12.63 13.12 9.46
C LEU A 34 -13.81 12.21 9.79
N VAL A 35 -13.68 10.91 9.55
CA VAL A 35 -14.75 9.93 9.75
C VAL A 35 -14.25 8.71 10.51
N ASP A 36 -15.20 8.02 11.13
CA ASP A 36 -14.92 6.75 11.78
C ASP A 36 -14.67 5.62 10.74
N PRO A 37 -14.03 4.50 11.14
CA PRO A 37 -13.80 3.40 10.22
C PRO A 37 -15.08 2.73 9.69
N ALA A 38 -16.18 2.74 10.45
CA ALA A 38 -17.42 2.08 10.05
C ALA A 38 -18.12 2.85 8.93
N GLU A 39 -18.28 4.16 9.10
CA GLU A 39 -18.78 5.09 8.09
C GLU A 39 -17.93 5.03 6.83
N MET A 40 -16.60 4.95 6.94
CA MET A 40 -15.74 4.77 5.77
C MET A 40 -16.04 3.48 5.00
N TRP A 41 -16.29 2.36 5.70
CA TRP A 41 -16.66 1.10 5.05
C TRP A 41 -18.03 1.16 4.39
N ASP A 42 -19.00 1.80 5.02
CA ASP A 42 -20.32 2.04 4.43
C ASP A 42 -20.17 2.87 3.15
N ARG A 43 -19.41 3.96 3.19
CA ARG A 43 -19.12 4.80 2.02
C ARG A 43 -18.45 4.03 0.89
N ILE A 44 -17.49 3.16 1.20
CA ILE A 44 -16.85 2.31 0.19
C ILE A 44 -17.86 1.33 -0.42
N SER A 45 -18.72 0.72 0.40
CA SER A 45 -19.75 -0.22 -0.04
C SER A 45 -20.83 0.43 -0.91
N GLU A 46 -21.19 1.68 -0.61
CA GLU A 46 -22.09 2.49 -1.44
C GLU A 46 -21.43 2.87 -2.77
N THR A 47 -20.20 3.39 -2.71
CA THR A 47 -19.50 3.98 -3.86
C THR A 47 -19.02 2.92 -4.85
N LYS A 48 -18.68 1.69 -4.41
CA LYS A 48 -18.20 0.64 -5.33
C LYS A 48 -19.19 0.30 -6.45
N LYS A 49 -20.49 0.59 -6.25
CA LYS A 49 -21.55 0.37 -7.26
C LYS A 49 -21.39 1.28 -8.49
N THR A 50 -20.79 2.46 -8.31
CA THR A 50 -20.60 3.46 -9.38
C THR A 50 -19.12 3.68 -9.71
N ASN A 51 -18.23 3.48 -8.74
CA ASN A 51 -16.79 3.57 -8.89
C ASN A 51 -16.13 2.37 -8.20
N TYR A 52 -15.93 1.29 -8.96
CA TYR A 52 -15.34 0.06 -8.44
C TYR A 52 -13.96 0.26 -7.79
N ARG A 53 -13.19 1.28 -8.19
CA ARG A 53 -11.87 1.56 -7.62
C ARG A 53 -11.91 1.87 -6.13
N ALA A 54 -13.04 2.39 -5.62
CA ALA A 54 -13.26 2.61 -4.20
C ALA A 54 -13.11 1.31 -3.39
N PHE A 55 -13.45 0.16 -3.98
CA PHE A 55 -13.32 -1.14 -3.32
C PHE A 55 -11.88 -1.46 -2.94
N TYR A 56 -10.89 -1.00 -3.71
CA TYR A 56 -9.47 -1.20 -3.40
C TYR A 56 -9.05 -0.55 -2.08
N LEU A 57 -9.77 0.46 -1.59
CA LEU A 57 -9.50 1.08 -0.29
C LEU A 57 -9.73 0.12 0.89
N THR A 58 -10.56 -0.91 0.73
CA THR A 58 -10.72 -1.97 1.74
C THR A 58 -9.41 -2.69 2.03
N TYR A 59 -8.54 -2.82 1.03
CA TYR A 59 -7.22 -3.45 1.15
C TYR A 59 -6.14 -2.46 1.60
N LEU A 60 -6.23 -1.19 1.18
CA LEU A 60 -5.17 -0.20 1.39
C LEU A 60 -5.27 0.55 2.72
N LEU A 61 -6.47 0.92 3.15
CA LEU A 61 -6.68 1.65 4.42
C LEU A 61 -6.13 0.90 5.65
N PRO A 62 -6.30 -0.44 5.78
CA PRO A 62 -5.75 -1.19 6.90
C PRO A 62 -4.22 -1.18 7.00
N LEU A 63 -3.55 -0.95 5.87
CA LEU A 63 -2.09 -0.80 5.80
C LEU A 63 -1.64 0.64 6.07
N ALA A 64 -2.49 1.62 5.77
CA ALA A 64 -2.19 3.05 5.90
C ALA A 64 -2.41 3.59 7.32
N ASP A 65 -3.38 3.07 8.07
CA ASP A 65 -3.73 3.59 9.38
C ASP A 65 -4.32 2.48 10.28
N GLY A 66 -3.78 2.35 11.50
CA GLY A 66 -4.12 1.28 12.44
C GLY A 66 -5.59 1.26 12.89
N ARG A 67 -6.32 2.37 12.74
CA ARG A 67 -7.78 2.43 13.01
C ARG A 67 -8.55 1.48 12.09
N TYR A 68 -8.13 1.36 10.83
CA TYR A 68 -8.79 0.51 9.84
C TYR A 68 -8.34 -0.95 9.93
N ARG A 69 -7.15 -1.22 10.49
CA ARG A 69 -6.64 -2.59 10.64
C ARG A 69 -7.55 -3.48 11.48
N ARG A 70 -8.12 -2.95 12.57
CA ARG A 70 -9.03 -3.72 13.44
C ARG A 70 -10.41 -3.94 12.84
N ALA A 71 -10.82 -3.04 11.93
CA ALA A 71 -12.13 -3.07 11.30
C ALA A 71 -12.13 -3.85 9.97
N ALA A 72 -10.96 -4.25 9.48
CA ALA A 72 -10.82 -5.00 8.23
C ALA A 72 -11.16 -6.49 8.44
N ALA A 73 -11.79 -7.11 7.44
CA ALA A 73 -11.96 -8.55 7.42
C ALA A 73 -10.59 -9.25 7.33
N GLY A 74 -10.45 -10.40 8.00
CA GLY A 74 -9.22 -11.19 8.01
C GLY A 74 -8.76 -11.55 6.60
N ASP A 75 -9.68 -11.94 5.73
CA ASP A 75 -9.40 -12.30 4.33
C ASP A 75 -8.86 -11.12 3.51
N THR A 76 -9.34 -9.90 3.79
CA THR A 76 -8.85 -8.68 3.12
C THR A 76 -7.41 -8.39 3.51
N LEU A 77 -7.07 -8.49 4.80
CA LEU A 77 -5.70 -8.32 5.29
C LEU A 77 -4.77 -9.42 4.76
N MET A 78 -5.21 -10.67 4.80
CA MET A 78 -4.45 -11.80 4.26
C MET A 78 -4.22 -11.65 2.75
N GLY A 79 -5.24 -11.22 2.01
CA GLY A 79 -5.16 -10.98 0.57
C GLY A 79 -4.14 -9.91 0.21
N ILE A 80 -4.13 -8.75 0.88
CA ILE A 80 -3.15 -7.71 0.59
C ILE A 80 -1.73 -8.09 1.04
N HIS A 81 -1.58 -8.81 2.15
CA HIS A 81 -0.28 -9.37 2.55
C HIS A 81 0.25 -10.36 1.52
N LYS A 82 -0.61 -11.24 0.98
CA LYS A 82 -0.24 -12.18 -0.08
C LYS A 82 0.21 -11.44 -1.34
N ILE A 83 -0.45 -10.35 -1.70
CA ILE A 83 -0.04 -9.49 -2.83
C ILE A 83 1.36 -8.91 -2.59
N LEU A 84 1.60 -8.30 -1.44
CA LEU A 84 2.89 -7.71 -1.09
C LEU A 84 4.00 -8.76 -1.02
N TRP A 85 3.70 -9.95 -0.49
CA TRP A 85 4.62 -11.07 -0.44
C TRP A 85 5.00 -11.54 -1.85
N ASN A 86 4.01 -11.68 -2.74
CA ASN A 86 4.27 -12.02 -4.13
C ASN A 86 5.05 -10.91 -4.85
N MET A 87 4.78 -9.63 -4.59
CA MET A 87 5.58 -8.53 -5.14
C MET A 87 7.02 -8.54 -4.62
N LYS A 88 7.24 -8.95 -3.37
CA LYS A 88 8.58 -9.09 -2.77
C LYS A 88 9.36 -10.26 -3.39
N LEU A 89 8.68 -11.38 -3.66
CA LEU A 89 9.31 -12.57 -4.25
C LEU A 89 9.54 -12.45 -5.76
N ASN A 90 8.60 -11.83 -6.48
CA ASN A 90 8.72 -11.63 -7.91
C ASN A 90 9.79 -10.58 -8.18
N GLY A 91 10.87 -10.98 -8.85
CA GLY A 91 11.96 -10.09 -9.29
C GLY A 91 11.49 -9.06 -10.32
N LEU A 92 12.01 -9.10 -11.55
CA LEU A 92 11.54 -8.19 -12.62
C LEU A 92 10.01 -8.38 -12.81
N PRO A 93 9.19 -7.31 -12.84
CA PRO A 93 9.50 -5.89 -13.09
C PRO A 93 9.74 -5.01 -11.85
N TYR A 94 9.78 -5.62 -10.67
CA TYR A 94 9.70 -4.97 -9.37
C TYR A 94 11.02 -4.94 -8.59
N ASN A 95 12.14 -5.25 -9.26
CA ASN A 95 13.49 -5.26 -8.67
C ASN A 95 13.92 -3.85 -8.23
N ASP A 96 13.34 -3.42 -7.12
CA ASP A 96 13.35 -2.06 -6.64
C ASP A 96 13.54 -2.06 -5.14
N PHE A 97 14.64 -1.48 -4.68
CA PHE A 97 14.98 -1.46 -3.27
C PHE A 97 13.90 -0.80 -2.41
N MET A 98 13.23 0.25 -2.92
CA MET A 98 12.19 0.92 -2.15
C MET A 98 10.93 0.07 -2.04
N LEU A 99 10.55 -0.64 -3.10
CA LEU A 99 9.44 -1.60 -3.03
C LEU A 99 9.76 -2.75 -2.07
N LEU A 100 10.95 -3.36 -2.17
CA LEU A 100 11.37 -4.43 -1.28
C LEU A 100 11.32 -3.97 0.18
N ARG A 101 11.86 -2.79 0.45
CA ARG A 101 11.84 -2.20 1.80
C ARG A 101 10.42 -1.92 2.28
N PHE A 102 9.56 -1.39 1.42
CA PHE A 102 8.15 -1.17 1.75
C PHE A 102 7.44 -2.48 2.10
N CYS A 103 7.61 -3.53 1.29
CA CYS A 103 7.05 -4.85 1.58
C CYS A 103 7.56 -5.42 2.91
N GLU A 104 8.85 -5.28 3.23
CA GLU A 104 9.42 -5.70 4.51
C GLU A 104 8.80 -4.97 5.71
N ILE A 105 8.60 -3.66 5.59
CA ILE A 105 7.97 -2.84 6.64
C ILE A 105 6.55 -3.35 6.91
N ILE A 106 5.73 -3.48 5.87
CA ILE A 106 4.33 -3.86 6.02
C ILE A 106 4.19 -5.31 6.49
N LEU A 107 5.02 -6.23 5.97
CA LEU A 107 4.93 -7.66 6.26
C LEU A 107 5.66 -8.10 7.55
N ARG A 108 6.33 -7.20 8.27
CA ARG A 108 7.15 -7.54 9.45
C ARG A 108 6.42 -8.42 10.47
N ASN A 109 5.14 -8.15 10.67
CA ASN A 109 4.28 -8.83 11.64
C ASN A 109 3.17 -9.66 10.97
N ALA A 110 3.32 -9.98 9.68
CA ALA A 110 2.41 -10.87 8.99
C ALA A 110 2.84 -12.32 9.23
N ASP A 111 1.87 -13.22 9.36
CA ASP A 111 2.11 -14.65 9.37
C ASP A 111 2.44 -15.11 7.94
N LEU A 112 3.74 -15.23 7.63
CA LEU A 112 4.21 -15.55 6.28
C LEU A 112 3.92 -16.99 5.87
N ASP A 113 3.80 -17.90 6.84
CA ASP A 113 3.58 -19.33 6.60
C ASP A 113 2.17 -19.55 6.03
N SER A 114 1.17 -18.83 6.55
CA SER A 114 -0.19 -18.87 6.01
C SER A 114 -0.34 -18.16 4.66
N LEU A 115 0.57 -17.27 4.28
CA LEU A 115 0.51 -16.61 2.96
C LEU A 115 0.80 -17.59 1.83
N GLY A 116 1.58 -18.65 2.03
CA GLY A 116 1.94 -19.59 0.97
C GLY A 116 0.73 -20.12 0.19
N SER A 117 -0.30 -20.55 0.91
CA SER A 117 -1.54 -21.16 0.41
C SER A 117 -2.72 -20.19 0.24
N ALA A 118 -2.60 -18.94 0.68
CA ALA A 118 -3.69 -17.98 0.60
C ALA A 118 -4.06 -17.66 -0.86
N PRO A 119 -5.35 -17.65 -1.22
CA PRO A 119 -5.78 -17.26 -2.56
C PRO A 119 -5.45 -15.79 -2.82
N LEU A 120 -5.09 -15.46 -4.07
CA LEU A 120 -4.98 -14.08 -4.50
C LEU A 120 -6.38 -13.48 -4.72
N PRO A 121 -6.64 -12.25 -4.28
CA PRO A 121 -7.85 -11.52 -4.66
C PRO A 121 -7.95 -11.42 -6.19
N GLU A 122 -9.18 -11.44 -6.73
CA GLU A 122 -9.41 -11.40 -8.19
C GLU A 122 -8.72 -10.20 -8.87
N ASP A 123 -8.81 -9.02 -8.25
CA ASP A 123 -8.23 -7.77 -8.76
C ASP A 123 -6.79 -7.49 -8.29
N TYR A 124 -6.03 -8.54 -7.93
CA TYR A 124 -4.70 -8.36 -7.36
C TYR A 124 -3.76 -7.52 -8.22
N LYS A 125 -3.87 -7.59 -9.56
CA LYS A 125 -3.03 -6.82 -10.48
C LYS A 125 -3.22 -5.31 -10.34
N ASP A 126 -4.44 -4.86 -10.08
CA ASP A 126 -4.70 -3.44 -9.90
C ASP A 126 -4.22 -2.94 -8.54
N LEU A 127 -4.34 -3.77 -7.51
CA LEU A 127 -3.71 -3.51 -6.20
C LEU A 127 -2.18 -3.42 -6.34
N GLN A 128 -1.54 -4.34 -7.07
CA GLN A 128 -0.10 -4.28 -7.37
C GLN A 128 0.29 -2.97 -8.08
N LYS A 129 -0.51 -2.52 -9.05
CA LYS A 129 -0.28 -1.24 -9.74
C LYS A 129 -0.39 -0.05 -8.79
N LEU A 130 -1.32 -0.05 -7.84
CA LEU A 130 -1.45 1.02 -6.85
C LEU A 130 -0.24 1.07 -5.92
N ILE A 131 0.20 -0.08 -5.39
CA ILE A 131 1.42 -0.17 -4.58
C ILE A 131 2.64 0.30 -5.38
N TRP A 132 2.78 -0.15 -6.63
CA TRP A 132 3.87 0.29 -7.50
C TRP A 132 3.84 1.78 -7.78
N THR A 133 2.65 2.33 -8.04
CA THR A 133 2.46 3.78 -8.26
C THR A 133 2.92 4.58 -7.05
N PHE A 134 2.56 4.13 -5.84
CA PHE A 134 3.05 4.73 -4.60
C PHE A 134 4.58 4.72 -4.54
N VAL A 135 5.22 3.56 -4.75
CA VAL A 135 6.69 3.45 -4.69
C VAL A 135 7.37 4.36 -5.70
N GLN A 136 6.84 4.47 -6.91
CA GLN A 136 7.38 5.37 -7.94
C GLN A 136 7.22 6.85 -7.57
N GLN A 137 6.08 7.25 -7.01
CA GLN A 137 5.85 8.62 -6.53
C GLN A 137 6.77 8.96 -5.35
N PHE A 138 6.88 8.05 -4.38
CA PHE A 138 7.69 8.26 -3.20
C PHE A 138 9.18 8.35 -3.55
N ARG A 139 9.68 7.49 -4.44
CA ARG A 139 11.06 7.58 -4.96
C ARG A 139 11.37 8.94 -5.56
N LYS A 140 10.48 9.48 -6.40
CA LYS A 140 10.67 10.81 -7.00
C LYS A 140 10.76 11.90 -5.93
N LYS A 141 9.92 11.82 -4.90
CA LYS A 141 9.94 12.75 -3.76
C LYS A 141 11.23 12.63 -2.95
N ALA A 142 11.65 11.40 -2.65
CA ALA A 142 12.88 11.13 -1.89
C ALA A 142 14.14 11.59 -2.65
N ALA A 143 14.19 11.38 -3.97
CA ALA A 143 15.28 11.84 -4.82
C ALA A 143 15.38 13.38 -4.86
N ALA A 144 14.25 14.09 -4.82
CA ALA A 144 14.23 15.55 -4.75
C ALA A 144 14.72 16.10 -3.40
N LEU A 145 14.43 15.39 -2.30
CA LEU A 145 14.87 15.77 -0.94
C LEU A 145 16.32 15.38 -0.67
N HIS A 146 16.85 14.38 -1.39
CA HIS A 146 18.21 13.91 -1.26
C HIS A 146 18.89 13.79 -2.64
N PRO A 147 19.54 14.87 -3.13
CA PRO A 147 20.06 14.95 -4.51
C PRO A 147 21.14 13.93 -4.90
N ILE A 148 21.65 13.11 -3.96
CA ILE A 148 22.66 12.06 -4.22
C ILE A 148 22.04 10.84 -4.97
N VAL A 149 20.75 10.89 -5.32
CA VAL A 149 20.03 9.78 -5.99
C VAL A 149 20.15 9.79 -7.52
N GLN A 150 20.87 10.74 -8.12
CA GLN A 150 20.80 10.95 -9.57
C GLN A 150 21.67 10.08 -10.49
N GLU A 151 22.54 9.21 -9.97
CA GLU A 151 23.29 8.31 -10.85
C GLU A 151 23.09 6.85 -10.44
N LEU A 152 22.37 6.12 -11.29
CA LEU A 152 22.85 4.91 -12.00
C LEU A 152 21.63 4.17 -12.57
N VAL A 153 21.34 4.46 -13.84
CA VAL A 153 20.59 3.58 -14.75
C VAL A 153 21.47 2.40 -15.11
#